data_AF-A0A2G9MHU5-F1
#
_entry.id   AF-A0A2G9MHU5-F1
#
_cell.length_a   1.000
_cell.length_b   1.000
_cell.length_c   1.000
_cell.angle_alpha   90.00
_cell.angle_beta   90.00
_cell.angle_gamma   90.00
#
_symmetry.space_group_name_H-M   'P 1'
#
loop_
_entity.id
_entity.type
_entity.pdbx_description
1 polymer ?
#
loop_
_entity_poly.entity_id
_entity_poly.type
_entity_poly.pdbx_seq_one_letter_code
_entity_poly.pdbx_strand_id
1 'polypeptide(L)'
;MCDWDIYTTDNKIFNIATDRVTSHDRTIGTIPFKGQCTAAASSFFIAQNIIPTNIISKPHPQLIITKNVENFQLSFVIQGYLRGSAFEQYKKGVKNFFGHNLPANLEENQEYPEPIVIPILNNKPISKEMILAEGLVDEDLFEEAVETSIK
;
A
#
# COMPACT_ATOMS: atom_id res chain seq x y z
N MET A 1 1.00 5.46 9.68
CA MET A 1 2.34 5.94 9.28
C MET A 1 3.37 4.90 9.71
N CYS A 2 4.22 4.40 8.79
CA CYS A 2 5.17 3.34 9.10
C CYS A 2 6.42 3.92 9.79
N ASP A 3 6.84 3.30 10.89
CA ASP A 3 7.95 3.78 11.72
C ASP A 3 9.34 3.52 11.11
N TRP A 4 9.66 4.20 10.02
CA TRP A 4 10.97 4.13 9.36
C TRP A 4 11.74 5.45 9.54
N ASP A 5 13.04 5.34 9.78
CA ASP A 5 13.96 6.47 9.62
C ASP A 5 14.56 6.40 8.22
N ILE A 6 14.41 7.48 7.44
CA ILE A 6 14.78 7.53 6.03
C ILE A 6 15.93 8.52 5.86
N TYR A 7 17.03 8.04 5.27
CA TYR A 7 18.16 8.87 4.89
C TYR A 7 18.38 8.79 3.39
N THR A 8 18.54 9.94 2.75
CA THR A 8 18.66 10.01 1.29
C THR A 8 20.03 10.52 0.89
N THR A 9 20.59 9.90 -0.14
CA THR A 9 21.75 10.35 -0.90
C THR A 9 21.33 10.46 -2.37
N ASP A 10 22.16 11.05 -3.23
CA ASP A 10 21.82 11.33 -4.63
C ASP A 10 21.15 10.17 -5.37
N ASN A 11 21.67 8.94 -5.23
CA ASN A 11 21.19 7.77 -5.95
C ASN A 11 20.54 6.68 -5.08
N LYS A 12 20.54 6.84 -3.75
CA LYS A 12 20.11 5.79 -2.81
C LYS A 12 19.31 6.33 -1.65
N ILE A 13 18.36 5.51 -1.20
CA ILE A 13 17.59 5.72 0.03
C ILE A 13 17.93 4.59 1.00
N PHE A 14 18.25 4.97 2.23
CA PHE A 14 18.51 4.08 3.35
C PHE A 14 17.27 4.05 4.24
N ASN A 15 16.53 2.94 4.17
CA ASN A 15 15.29 2.74 4.90
C ASN A 15 15.57 1.92 6.15
N ILE A 16 15.53 2.54 7.32
CA ILE A 16 15.76 1.89 8.61
C ILE A 16 14.42 1.59 9.27
N ALA A 17 14.03 0.32 9.30
CA ALA A 17 12.83 -0.12 10.01
C ALA A 17 13.06 -0.06 11.52
N THR A 18 12.33 0.80 12.22
CA THR A 18 12.54 1.00 13.66
C THR A 18 11.63 0.12 14.50
N ASP A 19 11.99 -0.01 15.78
CA ASP A 19 11.21 -0.76 16.77
C ASP A 19 10.02 0.03 17.33
N ARG A 20 9.84 1.30 16.94
CA ARG A 20 8.72 2.14 17.37
C ARG A 20 7.40 1.53 16.91
N VAL A 21 6.33 1.78 17.66
CA VAL A 21 4.97 1.39 17.28
C VAL A 21 4.09 2.62 17.30
N THR A 22 3.33 2.80 16.22
CA THR A 22 2.39 3.90 16.07
C THR A 22 0.95 3.39 16.03
N SER A 23 0.05 4.10 16.71
CA SER A 23 -1.40 3.87 16.71
C SER A 23 -2.12 5.22 16.74
N HIS A 24 -3.17 5.39 15.94
CA HIS A 24 -3.91 6.65 15.80
C HIS A 24 -2.97 7.86 15.57
N ASP A 25 -2.02 7.69 14.65
CA ASP A 25 -1.00 8.69 14.28
C ASP A 25 -0.12 9.20 15.43
N ARG A 26 0.05 8.39 16.49
CA ARG A 26 0.96 8.67 17.61
C ARG A 26 1.86 7.49 17.89
N THR A 27 3.14 7.75 18.13
CA THR A 27 4.05 6.72 18.65
C THR A 27 3.67 6.41 20.10
N ILE A 28 3.37 5.14 20.37
CA ILE A 28 2.91 4.66 21.69
C ILE A 28 3.99 3.92 22.47
N GLY A 29 5.14 3.63 21.84
CA GLY A 29 6.26 2.94 22.48
C GLY A 29 7.11 2.20 21.47
N THR A 30 7.84 1.20 21.96
CA THR A 30 8.72 0.34 21.15
C THR A 30 8.48 -1.13 21.48
N ILE A 31 8.57 -1.99 20.47
CA ILE A 31 8.61 -3.45 20.64
C ILE A 31 10.00 -3.93 20.17
N PRO A 32 10.81 -4.54 21.06
CA PRO A 32 12.12 -5.04 20.68
C PRO A 32 12.07 -5.94 19.45
N PHE A 33 12.97 -5.69 18.50
CA PHE A 33 13.13 -6.46 17.26
C PHE A 33 11.99 -6.32 16.24
N LYS A 34 10.97 -5.49 16.48
CA LYS A 34 9.87 -5.27 15.51
C LYS A 34 10.41 -4.84 14.14
N GLY A 35 11.38 -3.92 14.11
CA GLY A 35 11.99 -3.45 12.86
C GLY A 35 12.68 -4.56 12.07
N GLN A 36 13.32 -5.52 12.77
CA GLN A 36 13.94 -6.68 12.13
C GLN A 36 12.88 -7.58 11.49
N CYS A 37 11.77 -7.83 12.19
CA CYS A 37 10.64 -8.58 11.67
C CYS A 37 10.02 -7.90 10.45
N THR A 38 9.79 -6.59 10.50
CA THR A 38 9.23 -5.82 9.37
C THR A 38 10.15 -5.90 8.15
N ALA A 39 11.44 -5.60 8.31
CA ALA A 39 12.38 -5.66 7.19
C ALA A 39 12.60 -7.09 6.67
N ALA A 40 12.47 -8.12 7.51
CA ALA A 40 12.50 -9.51 7.08
C ALA A 40 11.26 -9.89 6.26
N ALA A 41 10.07 -9.50 6.70
CA ALA A 41 8.82 -9.72 5.96
C ALA A 41 8.86 -9.06 4.58
N SER A 42 9.29 -7.79 4.49
CA SER A 42 9.47 -7.12 3.20
C SER A 42 10.43 -7.89 2.30
N SER A 43 11.59 -8.29 2.83
CA SER A 43 12.59 -9.04 2.03
C SER A 43 12.08 -10.39 1.55
N PHE A 44 11.26 -11.08 2.35
CA PHE A 44 10.64 -12.34 1.97
C PHE A 44 9.74 -12.19 0.74
N PHE A 45 8.87 -11.18 0.70
CA PHE A 45 8.00 -10.93 -0.45
C PHE A 45 8.78 -10.48 -1.68
N ILE A 46 9.76 -9.59 -1.50
CA ILE A 46 10.63 -9.15 -2.62
C ILE A 46 11.41 -10.33 -3.23
N ALA A 47 11.88 -11.28 -2.40
CA ALA A 47 12.63 -12.44 -2.89
C ALA A 47 11.81 -13.39 -3.79
N GLN A 48 10.48 -13.24 -3.83
CA GLN A 48 9.63 -14.00 -4.76
C GLN A 48 9.78 -13.53 -6.21
N ASN A 49 10.36 -12.34 -6.45
CA ASN A 49 10.67 -11.81 -7.77
C ASN A 49 9.47 -11.78 -8.75
N ILE A 50 8.25 -11.56 -8.23
CA ILE A 50 7.03 -11.47 -9.05
C ILE A 50 7.07 -10.22 -9.93
N ILE A 51 7.49 -9.08 -9.36
CA ILE A 51 7.63 -7.79 -10.04
C ILE A 51 9.00 -7.16 -9.75
N PRO A 52 9.55 -6.34 -10.65
CA PRO A 52 10.78 -5.59 -10.39
C PRO A 52 10.61 -4.66 -9.18
N THR A 53 11.65 -4.56 -8.36
CA THR A 53 11.65 -3.67 -7.19
C THR A 53 12.86 -2.74 -7.23
N ASN A 54 12.78 -1.63 -6.49
CA ASN A 54 13.87 -0.67 -6.37
C ASN A 54 14.92 -1.06 -5.30
N ILE A 55 14.80 -2.23 -4.67
CA ILE A 55 15.75 -2.68 -3.63
C ILE A 55 17.11 -3.01 -4.26
N ILE A 56 18.16 -2.51 -3.61
CA ILE A 56 19.56 -2.75 -3.96
C ILE A 56 20.12 -3.86 -3.07
N SER A 57 19.98 -3.71 -1.74
CA SER A 57 20.49 -4.69 -0.78
C SER A 57 19.90 -4.51 0.61
N LYS A 58 20.06 -5.54 1.46
CA LYS A 58 19.75 -5.52 2.89
C LYS A 58 21.00 -5.93 3.69
N PRO A 59 21.93 -4.99 3.98
CA PRO A 59 23.19 -5.33 4.65
C PRO A 59 23.04 -5.51 6.17
N HIS A 60 21.90 -5.11 6.75
CA HIS A 60 21.62 -5.23 8.19
C HIS A 60 20.15 -5.66 8.41
N PRO A 61 19.81 -6.40 9.50
CA PRO A 61 18.45 -6.88 9.75
C PRO A 61 17.34 -5.83 9.68
N GLN A 62 17.64 -4.57 9.99
CA GLN A 62 16.72 -3.42 9.96
C GLN A 62 16.94 -2.43 8.80
N LEU A 63 17.95 -2.61 7.94
CA LEU A 63 18.28 -1.65 6.88
C LEU A 63 18.01 -2.22 5.50
N ILE A 64 17.13 -1.56 4.74
CA ILE A 64 16.91 -1.83 3.32
C ILE A 64 17.40 -0.63 2.52
N ILE A 65 18.35 -0.87 1.60
CA ILE A 65 18.86 0.14 0.68
C ILE A 65 18.08 0.04 -0.63
N THR A 66 17.48 1.13 -1.09
CA THR A 66 16.77 1.22 -2.36
C THR A 66 17.41 2.27 -3.28
N LYS A 67 17.12 2.19 -4.59
CA LYS A 67 17.39 3.25 -5.55
C LYS A 67 16.51 4.46 -5.21
N ASN A 68 17.06 5.66 -5.35
CA ASN A 68 16.26 6.88 -5.35
C ASN A 68 15.53 6.97 -6.71
N VAL A 69 14.22 6.76 -6.69
CA VAL A 69 13.36 6.74 -7.88
C VAL A 69 12.26 7.78 -7.71
N GLU A 70 11.71 8.24 -8.83
CA GLU A 70 10.52 9.08 -8.80
C GLU A 70 9.35 8.27 -8.23
N ASN A 71 8.68 8.83 -7.21
CA ASN A 71 7.59 8.16 -6.55
C ASN A 71 6.30 8.33 -7.33
N PHE A 72 5.56 7.24 -7.44
CA PHE A 72 4.18 7.28 -7.88
C PHE A 72 3.35 8.05 -6.84
N GLN A 73 2.60 9.07 -7.26
CA GLN A 73 1.85 9.94 -6.33
C GLN A 73 0.66 9.23 -5.67
N LEU A 74 0.24 8.10 -6.22
CA LEU A 74 -0.85 7.28 -5.74
C LEU A 74 -0.34 6.06 -4.99
N SER A 75 -1.11 5.60 -4.00
CA SER A 75 -0.97 4.28 -3.41
C SER A 75 -2.14 3.40 -3.83
N PHE A 76 -1.89 2.12 -4.09
CA PHE A 76 -2.94 1.16 -4.44
C PHE A 76 -3.19 0.21 -3.28
N VAL A 77 -4.42 0.21 -2.78
CA VAL A 77 -4.87 -0.73 -1.75
C VAL A 77 -5.66 -1.84 -2.43
N ILE A 78 -5.17 -3.06 -2.31
CA ILE A 78 -5.87 -4.26 -2.77
C ILE A 78 -6.66 -4.82 -1.60
N GLN A 79 -7.97 -4.95 -1.79
CA GLN A 79 -8.88 -5.46 -0.76
C GLN A 79 -9.55 -6.73 -1.27
N GLY A 80 -9.25 -7.87 -0.63
CA GLY A 80 -9.87 -9.16 -0.93
C GLY A 80 -11.13 -9.48 -0.10
N TYR A 81 -11.34 -8.78 1.02
CA TYR A 81 -12.44 -9.06 1.95
C TYR A 81 -13.21 -7.80 2.32
N LEU A 82 -14.54 -7.88 2.40
CA LEU A 82 -15.42 -6.80 2.87
C LEU A 82 -15.34 -6.67 4.39
N ARG A 83 -14.58 -5.70 4.90
CA ARG A 83 -14.40 -5.49 6.35
C ARG A 83 -14.19 -4.02 6.72
N GLY A 84 -14.33 -3.71 8.01
CA GLY A 84 -14.05 -2.39 8.55
C GLY A 84 -14.91 -1.29 7.94
N SER A 85 -14.31 -0.13 7.66
CA SER A 85 -15.03 1.04 7.12
C SER A 85 -15.72 0.80 5.78
N ALA A 86 -15.26 -0.19 5.00
CA ALA A 86 -15.92 -0.58 3.75
C ALA A 86 -17.27 -1.29 4.02
N PHE A 87 -17.30 -2.21 4.98
CA PHE A 87 -18.54 -2.91 5.36
C PHE A 87 -19.59 -1.96 5.95
N GLU A 88 -19.16 -1.00 6.76
CA GLU A 88 -20.05 0.03 7.33
C GLU A 88 -20.71 0.90 6.25
N GLN A 89 -19.99 1.21 5.15
CA GLN A 89 -20.56 1.92 4.01
C GLN A 89 -21.51 1.04 3.19
N TYR A 90 -21.14 -0.24 3.00
CA TYR A 90 -21.97 -1.21 2.28
C TYR A 90 -23.33 -1.40 2.97
N LYS A 91 -23.34 -1.55 4.30
CA LYS A 91 -24.57 -1.60 5.12
C LYS A 91 -25.45 -0.36 4.97
N LYS A 92 -24.85 0.80 4.74
CA LYS A 92 -25.58 2.07 4.48
C LYS A 92 -26.11 2.19 3.05
N GLY A 93 -25.94 1.15 2.23
CA GLY A 93 -26.44 1.10 0.87
C GLY A 93 -25.48 1.65 -0.17
N VAL A 94 -24.24 1.99 0.19
CA VAL A 94 -23.20 2.31 -0.81
C VAL A 94 -22.87 1.02 -1.56
N LYS A 95 -23.09 1.01 -2.87
CA LYS A 95 -22.84 -0.17 -3.72
C LYS A 95 -21.64 0.00 -4.64
N ASN A 96 -21.30 1.23 -4.99
CA ASN A 96 -20.13 1.52 -5.81
C ASN A 96 -18.98 2.00 -4.91
N PHE A 97 -17.88 1.27 -4.92
CA PHE A 97 -16.66 1.59 -4.20
C PHE A 97 -15.59 1.95 -5.23
N PHE A 98 -15.43 3.25 -5.51
CA PHE A 98 -14.37 3.77 -6.38
C PHE A 98 -14.31 3.10 -7.77
N GLY A 99 -15.48 2.90 -8.39
CA GLY A 99 -15.62 2.23 -9.69
C GLY A 99 -16.05 0.76 -9.59
N HIS A 100 -15.93 0.14 -8.42
CA HIS A 100 -16.28 -1.26 -8.21
C HIS A 100 -17.72 -1.41 -7.70
N ASN A 101 -18.60 -2.01 -8.51
CA ASN A 101 -19.96 -2.32 -8.06
C ASN A 101 -19.96 -3.62 -7.25
N LEU A 102 -20.24 -3.51 -5.95
CA LEU A 102 -20.28 -4.67 -5.08
C LEU A 102 -21.56 -5.50 -5.31
N PRO A 103 -21.46 -6.84 -5.27
CA PRO A 103 -22.63 -7.72 -5.34
C PRO A 103 -23.55 -7.49 -4.14
N ALA A 104 -24.81 -7.90 -4.29
CA ALA A 104 -25.78 -7.85 -3.20
C ALA A 104 -25.51 -8.95 -2.15
N ASN A 105 -25.97 -8.71 -0.92
CA ASN A 105 -25.96 -9.67 0.18
C ASN A 105 -24.57 -10.14 0.61
N LEU A 106 -23.55 -9.29 0.53
CA LEU A 106 -22.26 -9.57 1.16
C LEU A 106 -22.35 -9.41 2.69
N GLU A 107 -21.69 -10.31 3.40
CA GLU A 107 -21.57 -10.31 4.86
C GLU A 107 -20.23 -9.71 5.33
N GLU A 108 -20.11 -9.45 6.63
CA GLU A 108 -18.86 -8.96 7.22
C GLU A 108 -17.76 -10.02 7.13
N ASN A 109 -16.56 -9.61 6.74
CA ASN A 109 -15.40 -10.49 6.50
C ASN A 109 -15.62 -11.49 5.37
N GLN A 110 -16.64 -11.30 4.52
CA GLN A 110 -16.81 -12.11 3.32
C GLN A 110 -15.77 -11.73 2.25
N GLU A 111 -15.23 -12.74 1.57
CA GLU A 111 -14.34 -12.55 0.43
C GLU A 111 -15.12 -11.94 -0.75
N TYR A 112 -14.51 -10.99 -1.45
CA TYR A 112 -15.08 -10.50 -2.70
C TYR A 112 -14.94 -11.56 -3.80
N PRO A 113 -15.84 -11.56 -4.80
CA PRO A 113 -15.67 -12.42 -5.97
C PRO A 113 -14.34 -12.20 -6.69
N GLU A 114 -13.89 -10.95 -6.75
CA GLU A 114 -12.58 -10.53 -7.24
C GLU A 114 -12.02 -9.45 -6.30
N PRO A 115 -10.70 -9.43 -6.04
CA PRO A 115 -10.08 -8.36 -5.25
C PRO A 115 -10.31 -7.01 -5.90
N ILE A 116 -10.70 -6.02 -5.09
CA ILE A 116 -10.88 -4.65 -5.57
C ILE A 116 -9.60 -3.85 -5.34
N VAL A 117 -9.23 -3.03 -6.33
CA VAL A 117 -8.09 -2.10 -6.24
C VAL A 117 -8.64 -0.70 -6.01
N ILE A 118 -8.19 -0.08 -4.91
CA ILE A 118 -8.62 1.25 -4.50
C ILE A 118 -7.41 2.19 -4.55
N PRO A 119 -7.40 3.16 -5.48
CA PRO A 119 -6.40 4.21 -5.49
C PRO A 119 -6.58 5.15 -4.29
N ILE A 120 -5.47 5.50 -3.65
CA ILE A 120 -5.40 6.39 -2.48
C ILE A 120 -4.49 7.56 -2.81
N LEU A 121 -4.98 8.78 -2.61
CA LEU A 121 -4.22 10.02 -2.63
C LEU A 121 -4.29 10.66 -1.24
N ASN A 122 -3.14 10.96 -0.63
CA ASN A 122 -3.07 11.63 0.69
C ASN A 122 -3.96 10.99 1.77
N ASN A 123 -3.87 9.65 1.93
CA ASN A 123 -4.66 8.84 2.86
C ASN A 123 -6.18 8.82 2.62
N LYS A 124 -6.64 9.26 1.44
CA LYS A 124 -8.05 9.21 1.05
C LYS A 124 -8.23 8.48 -0.28
N PRO A 125 -9.27 7.65 -0.41
CA PRO A 125 -9.62 7.08 -1.70
C PRO A 125 -9.94 8.16 -2.75
N ILE A 126 -9.58 7.90 -4.01
CA ILE A 126 -9.84 8.76 -5.16
C ILE A 126 -10.30 7.91 -6.35
N SER A 127 -11.20 8.45 -7.18
CA SER A 127 -11.71 7.74 -8.35
C SER A 127 -10.77 7.87 -9.56
N LYS A 128 -10.84 6.91 -10.49
CA LYS A 128 -10.08 6.95 -11.75
C LYS A 128 -10.35 8.25 -12.52
N GLU A 129 -11.61 8.68 -12.58
CA GLU A 129 -12.00 9.89 -13.31
C GLU A 129 -11.33 11.15 -12.74
N MET A 130 -11.23 11.25 -11.41
CA MET A 130 -10.54 12.38 -10.76
C MET A 130 -9.03 12.33 -10.98
N ILE A 131 -8.43 11.13 -10.91
CA ILE A 131 -7.00 10.94 -11.18
C ILE A 131 -6.63 11.47 -12.56
N LEU A 132 -7.39 11.08 -13.59
CA LEU A 132 -7.15 11.48 -14.97
C LEU A 132 -7.46 12.97 -15.20
N ALA A 133 -8.54 13.48 -14.61
CA ALA A 133 -8.92 14.88 -14.74
C ALA A 133 -7.90 15.85 -14.11
N GLU A 134 -7.27 15.45 -13.01
CA GLU A 134 -6.22 16.23 -12.33
C GLU A 134 -4.83 16.02 -12.95
N GLY A 135 -4.68 15.08 -13.89
CA GLY A 135 -3.41 14.77 -14.55
C GLY A 135 -2.36 14.23 -13.58
N LEU A 136 -2.78 13.50 -12.53
CA LEU A 136 -1.87 12.96 -11.53
C LEU A 136 -0.95 11.90 -12.14
N VAL A 137 -1.51 11.08 -13.04
CA VAL A 137 -0.83 10.04 -13.83
C VAL A 137 -1.57 9.89 -15.17
N ASP A 138 -0.87 9.39 -16.19
CA ASP A 138 -1.50 9.04 -17.47
C ASP A 138 -2.33 7.74 -17.35
N GLU A 139 -3.26 7.54 -18.28
CA GLU A 139 -4.19 6.41 -18.24
C GLU A 139 -3.48 5.07 -18.42
N ASP A 140 -2.51 4.98 -19.33
CA ASP A 140 -1.77 3.75 -19.60
C ASP A 140 -0.99 3.30 -18.35
N LEU A 141 -0.30 4.24 -17.69
CA LEU A 141 0.45 3.98 -16.48
C LEU A 141 -0.47 3.66 -15.28
N PHE A 142 -1.65 4.28 -15.21
CA PHE A 142 -2.64 3.94 -14.19
C PHE A 142 -3.11 2.49 -14.34
N GLU A 143 -3.47 2.07 -15.56
CA GLU A 143 -3.92 0.71 -15.85
C GLU A 143 -2.80 -0.32 -15.60
N GLU A 144 -1.55 -0.01 -16.01
CA GLU A 144 -0.40 -0.86 -15.70
C GLU A 144 -0.21 -1.05 -14.20
N ALA A 145 -0.36 0.02 -13.41
CA ALA A 145 -0.25 -0.03 -11.96
C ALA A 145 -1.37 -0.85 -11.30
N VAL A 146 -2.61 -0.75 -11.82
CA VAL A 146 -3.74 -1.57 -11.36
C VAL A 146 -3.52 -3.05 -11.70
N GLU A 147 -3.12 -3.36 -12.93
CA GLU A 147 -2.84 -4.75 -13.34
C GLU A 147 -1.69 -5.35 -12.52
N THR A 148 -0.62 -4.59 -12.31
CA THR A 148 0.55 -5.01 -11.53
C THR A 148 0.20 -5.25 -10.05
N SER A 149 -0.78 -4.53 -9.52
CA SER A 149 -1.24 -4.67 -8.13
C SER A 149 -1.95 -6.00 -7.86
N ILE A 150 -2.51 -6.65 -8.88
CA ILE A 150 -3.29 -7.90 -8.76
C ILE A 150 -2.42 -9.15 -9.06
N LYS A 151 -1.21 -8.97 -9.60
CA LYS A 151 -0.24 -10.05 -9.87
C LYS A 151 0.40 -10.57 -8.58
#